data_AF-A0AAD7CFW8-F1
#
_entry.id   AF-A0AAD7CFW8-F1
#
_cell.length_a   1.000
_cell.length_b   1.000
_cell.length_c   1.000
_cell.angle_alpha   90.00
_cell.angle_beta   90.00
_cell.angle_gamma   90.00
#
_symmetry.space_group_name_H-M   'P 1'
#
loop_
_entity.id
_entity.type
_entity.pdbx_description
1 polymer ?
#
loop_
_entity_poly.entity_id
_entity_poly.type
_entity_poly.pdbx_seq_one_letter_code
_entity_poly.pdbx_strand_id
1 'polypeptide(L)'
;MPPRKKRKTDATGSSTETPERPQNFPSIATLARALDQHPYALALRSKEHVKTPDALTDLDAWLLTDLSAKIASSEPNVDKRDMQKLMQWKLSRGKSRPTLLALIASNPESLVLKSTSSALTTLRAAGDDLERGLLAVSQACAMKGVGAATASALLTLLPPHLLPFMSDEAASFFTSTLGPIKYTDAFYNKFARAMAAEVARLNSEADNMQWDAQKLQRALFAICILKKHGQDGVLDSEPSNSSSLKRQRDDS
;
A
#
# COMPACT_ATOMS: atom_id res chain seq x y z
N MET A 1 -4.20 -6.40 64.55
CA MET A 1 -5.00 -6.63 63.33
C MET A 1 -4.17 -6.21 62.12
N PRO A 2 -3.90 -7.09 61.14
CA PRO A 2 -3.10 -6.73 59.97
C PRO A 2 -3.97 -6.00 58.92
N PRO A 3 -3.38 -5.15 58.06
CA PRO A 3 -4.14 -4.41 57.06
C PRO A 3 -4.55 -5.30 55.88
N ARG A 4 -5.82 -5.16 55.47
CA ARG A 4 -6.47 -5.81 54.32
C ARG A 4 -5.73 -5.48 53.02
N LYS A 5 -5.20 -6.50 52.33
CA LYS A 5 -4.75 -6.40 50.93
C LYS A 5 -5.94 -6.08 50.03
N LYS A 6 -5.91 -4.94 49.31
CA LYS A 6 -6.83 -4.66 48.20
C LYS A 6 -6.46 -5.58 47.04
N ARG A 7 -7.39 -6.46 46.64
CA ARG A 7 -7.35 -7.22 45.39
C ARG A 7 -7.41 -6.22 44.23
N LYS A 8 -6.38 -6.23 43.38
CA LYS A 8 -6.40 -5.63 42.06
C LYS A 8 -7.16 -6.60 41.16
N THR A 9 -8.34 -6.21 40.70
CA THR A 9 -9.06 -6.93 39.65
C THR A 9 -8.45 -6.50 38.32
N ASP A 10 -7.68 -7.40 37.71
CA ASP A 10 -7.28 -7.27 36.32
C ASP A 10 -8.50 -7.57 35.44
N ALA A 11 -9.04 -6.53 34.82
CA ALA A 11 -9.97 -6.63 33.71
C ALA A 11 -9.32 -5.91 32.52
N THR A 12 -8.35 -6.58 31.89
CA THR A 12 -7.85 -6.16 30.58
C THR A 12 -8.82 -6.70 29.54
N GLY A 13 -9.95 -6.01 29.38
CA GLY A 13 -10.80 -6.17 28.21
C GLY A 13 -10.06 -5.56 27.02
N SER A 14 -9.46 -6.38 26.16
CA SER A 14 -9.06 -5.92 24.83
C SER A 14 -10.33 -5.81 23.99
N SER A 15 -11.03 -4.68 24.07
CA SER A 15 -12.06 -4.34 23.11
C SER A 15 -11.39 -4.18 21.74
N THR A 16 -11.59 -5.15 20.86
CA THR A 16 -11.27 -5.03 19.43
C THR A 16 -12.31 -4.11 18.80
N GLU A 17 -12.28 -2.83 19.16
CA GLU A 17 -13.05 -1.81 18.47
C GLU A 17 -12.50 -1.68 17.05
N THR A 18 -13.40 -1.82 16.08
CA THR A 18 -13.07 -1.61 14.67
C THR A 18 -12.61 -0.17 14.49
N PRO A 19 -11.44 0.10 13.88
CA PRO A 19 -10.94 1.45 13.69
C PRO A 19 -11.98 2.37 13.05
N GLU A 20 -12.21 3.55 13.61
CA GLU A 20 -13.19 4.52 13.10
C GLU A 20 -12.87 4.95 11.65
N ARG A 21 -13.90 5.20 10.83
CA ARG A 21 -13.73 5.72 9.46
C ARG A 21 -13.14 7.14 9.54
N PRO A 22 -12.08 7.48 8.79
CA PRO A 22 -11.56 8.83 8.79
C PRO A 22 -12.58 9.87 8.31
N GLN A 23 -12.43 11.11 8.76
CA GLN A 23 -13.29 12.21 8.32
C GLN A 23 -13.08 12.46 6.82
N ASN A 24 -14.17 12.73 6.09
CA ASN A 24 -14.16 13.01 4.65
C ASN A 24 -13.51 11.90 3.81
N PHE A 25 -13.65 10.64 4.23
CA PHE A 25 -13.15 9.51 3.44
C PHE A 25 -13.88 9.44 2.08
N PRO A 26 -13.17 9.21 0.95
CA PRO A 26 -13.78 9.23 -0.37
C PRO A 26 -14.87 8.17 -0.56
N SER A 27 -15.91 8.50 -1.34
CA SER A 27 -16.97 7.55 -1.68
C SER A 27 -16.44 6.38 -2.53
N ILE A 28 -17.17 5.25 -2.57
CA ILE A 28 -16.83 4.10 -3.42
C ILE A 28 -16.69 4.50 -4.88
N ALA A 29 -17.59 5.33 -5.39
CA ALA A 29 -17.54 5.82 -6.77
C ALA A 29 -16.27 6.65 -7.03
N THR A 30 -15.92 7.54 -6.10
CA THR A 30 -14.68 8.33 -6.18
C THR A 30 -13.45 7.44 -6.14
N LEU A 31 -13.42 6.44 -5.25
CA LEU A 31 -12.30 5.49 -5.15
C LEU A 31 -12.14 4.65 -6.41
N ALA A 32 -13.24 4.14 -6.97
CA ALA A 32 -13.22 3.35 -8.19
C ALA A 32 -12.66 4.16 -9.38
N ARG A 33 -13.18 5.38 -9.59
CA ARG A 33 -12.66 6.30 -10.62
C ARG A 33 -11.18 6.62 -10.40
N ALA A 34 -10.79 6.89 -9.15
CA ALA A 34 -9.39 7.16 -8.83
C ALA A 34 -8.48 5.97 -9.12
N LEU A 35 -8.95 4.74 -8.88
CA LEU A 35 -8.23 3.53 -9.23
C LEU A 35 -8.02 3.43 -10.74
N ASP A 36 -9.05 3.69 -11.55
CA ASP A 36 -8.95 3.70 -13.01
C ASP A 36 -7.98 4.77 -13.51
N GLN A 37 -7.93 5.92 -12.82
CA GLN A 37 -7.02 7.03 -13.11
C GLN A 37 -5.62 6.84 -12.51
N HIS A 38 -5.33 5.71 -11.84
CA HIS A 38 -4.01 5.46 -11.25
C HIS A 38 -2.85 5.59 -12.25
N PRO A 39 -2.91 5.06 -13.49
CA PRO A 39 -1.84 5.26 -14.47
C PRO A 39 -1.60 6.74 -14.81
N TYR A 40 -2.67 7.53 -14.94
CA TYR A 40 -2.56 8.96 -15.20
C TYR A 40 -1.94 9.70 -14.00
N ALA A 41 -2.40 9.42 -12.79
CA ALA A 41 -1.83 9.93 -11.55
C ALA A 41 -0.34 9.56 -11.41
N LEU A 42 0.04 8.34 -11.77
CA LEU A 42 1.43 7.91 -11.74
C LEU A 42 2.29 8.69 -12.74
N ALA A 43 1.79 8.92 -13.96
CA ALA A 43 2.49 9.72 -14.96
C ALA A 43 2.68 11.18 -14.50
N LEU A 44 1.68 11.79 -13.85
CA LEU A 44 1.81 13.12 -13.23
C LEU A 44 2.88 13.13 -12.15
N ARG A 45 2.90 12.12 -11.28
CA ARG A 45 3.95 11.98 -10.25
C ARG A 45 5.33 11.81 -10.89
N SER A 46 5.43 11.02 -11.94
CA SER A 46 6.69 10.74 -12.64
C SER A 46 7.31 12.01 -13.21
N LYS A 47 6.49 12.92 -13.77
CA LYS A 47 6.91 14.23 -14.27
C LYS A 47 7.49 15.18 -13.20
N GLU A 48 7.23 14.94 -11.92
CA GLU A 48 7.88 15.71 -10.83
C GLU A 48 9.40 15.44 -10.77
N HIS A 49 9.86 14.29 -11.30
CA HIS A 49 11.27 13.93 -11.36
C HIS A 49 11.89 14.35 -12.69
N VAL A 50 12.13 15.66 -12.83
CA VAL A 50 12.61 16.31 -14.07
C VAL A 50 13.81 15.63 -14.73
N LYS A 51 14.68 14.98 -13.94
CA LYS A 51 15.88 14.29 -14.46
C LYS A 51 15.61 12.90 -15.03
N THR A 52 14.52 12.24 -14.60
CA THR A 52 14.17 10.87 -14.99
C THR A 52 12.65 10.71 -15.03
N PRO A 53 11.93 11.47 -15.88
CA PRO A 53 10.48 11.60 -15.82
C PRO A 53 9.72 10.34 -16.26
N ASP A 54 10.35 9.37 -16.92
CA ASP A 54 9.72 8.10 -17.28
C ASP A 54 10.12 6.96 -16.34
N ALA A 55 11.16 7.17 -15.52
CA ALA A 55 11.74 6.11 -14.70
C ALA A 55 10.77 5.57 -13.65
N LEU A 56 9.86 6.39 -13.10
CA LEU A 56 8.89 5.88 -12.13
C LEU A 56 7.82 4.99 -12.80
N THR A 57 7.34 5.36 -13.98
CA THR A 57 6.38 4.53 -14.74
C THR A 57 6.98 3.18 -15.10
N ASP A 58 8.23 3.16 -15.58
CA ASP A 58 8.96 1.91 -15.90
C ASP A 58 9.22 1.06 -14.66
N LEU A 59 9.56 1.70 -13.54
CA LEU A 59 9.75 1.03 -12.26
C LEU A 59 8.44 0.42 -11.74
N ASP A 60 7.31 1.10 -11.91
CA ASP A 60 5.98 0.59 -11.51
C ASP A 60 5.54 -0.56 -12.40
N ALA A 61 5.76 -0.47 -13.71
CA ALA A 61 5.50 -1.55 -14.65
C ALA A 61 6.29 -2.82 -14.28
N TRP A 62 7.60 -2.68 -14.04
CA TRP A 62 8.44 -3.78 -13.57
C TRP A 62 7.98 -4.35 -12.21
N LEU A 63 7.54 -3.49 -11.29
CA LEU A 63 7.05 -3.91 -9.98
C LEU A 63 5.82 -4.83 -10.10
N LEU A 64 4.86 -4.42 -10.94
CA LEU A 64 3.59 -5.11 -11.12
C LEU A 64 3.67 -6.33 -12.04
N THR A 65 4.74 -6.46 -12.83
CA THR A 65 4.96 -7.59 -13.74
C THR A 65 6.05 -8.51 -13.19
N ASP A 66 7.31 -8.19 -13.40
CA ASP A 66 8.46 -9.03 -13.06
C ASP A 66 8.55 -9.36 -11.56
N LEU A 67 8.50 -8.33 -10.69
CA LEU A 67 8.68 -8.54 -9.26
C LEU A 67 7.46 -9.24 -8.65
N SER A 68 6.25 -8.83 -9.04
CA SER A 68 5.00 -9.50 -8.63
C SER A 68 5.02 -10.98 -9.00
N ALA A 69 5.36 -11.34 -10.24
CA ALA A 69 5.43 -12.72 -10.68
C ALA A 69 6.47 -13.54 -9.89
N LYS A 70 7.64 -12.94 -9.64
CA LYS A 70 8.70 -13.53 -8.82
C LYS A 70 8.25 -13.77 -7.37
N ILE A 71 7.50 -12.84 -6.78
CA ILE A 71 6.95 -12.96 -5.41
C ILE A 71 5.84 -14.01 -5.34
N ALA A 72 4.99 -14.09 -6.37
CA ALA A 72 3.90 -15.05 -6.45
C ALA A 72 4.38 -16.51 -6.55
N SER A 73 5.61 -16.74 -7.04
CA SER A 73 6.26 -18.06 -7.08
C SER A 73 6.23 -18.78 -5.71
N SER A 74 6.14 -20.11 -5.74
CA SER A 74 6.25 -20.96 -4.54
C SER A 74 7.60 -20.78 -3.84
N GLU A 75 8.65 -20.53 -4.62
CA GLU A 75 10.01 -20.25 -4.16
C GLU A 75 10.42 -18.84 -4.64
N PRO A 76 9.99 -17.79 -3.94
CA PRO A 76 10.28 -16.43 -4.34
C PRO A 76 11.77 -16.12 -4.16
N ASN A 77 12.47 -15.84 -5.26
CA ASN A 77 13.89 -15.50 -5.26
C ASN A 77 14.09 -13.99 -5.43
N VAL A 78 13.67 -13.21 -4.42
CA VAL A 78 13.84 -11.75 -4.40
C VAL A 78 15.24 -11.41 -3.93
N ASP A 79 16.08 -11.02 -4.87
CA ASP A 79 17.50 -10.76 -4.68
C ASP A 79 17.80 -9.29 -4.28
N LYS A 80 19.08 -8.98 -4.05
CA LYS A 80 19.49 -7.62 -3.67
C LYS A 80 19.22 -6.58 -4.76
N ARG A 81 19.31 -6.96 -6.04
CA ARG A 81 19.04 -6.05 -7.17
C ARG A 81 17.56 -5.71 -7.22
N ASP A 82 16.69 -6.69 -7.00
CA ASP A 82 15.25 -6.47 -6.88
C ASP A 82 14.95 -5.48 -5.74
N MET A 83 15.55 -5.69 -4.57
CA MET A 83 15.33 -4.80 -3.41
C MET A 83 15.88 -3.38 -3.63
N GLN A 84 17.00 -3.24 -4.34
CA GLN A 84 17.52 -1.93 -4.76
C GLN A 84 16.55 -1.23 -5.71
N LYS A 85 16.02 -1.95 -6.72
CA LYS A 85 15.07 -1.40 -7.70
C LYS A 85 13.72 -1.06 -7.04
N LEU A 86 13.23 -1.89 -6.12
CA LEU A 86 12.07 -1.60 -5.27
C LEU A 86 12.27 -0.32 -4.45
N MET A 87 13.46 -0.13 -3.85
CA MET A 87 13.79 1.09 -3.12
C MET A 87 13.79 2.31 -4.03
N GLN A 88 14.36 2.22 -5.24
CA GLN A 88 14.33 3.29 -6.22
C GLN A 88 12.89 3.68 -6.59
N TRP A 89 12.03 2.68 -6.87
CA TRP A 89 10.60 2.89 -7.10
C TRP A 89 9.94 3.65 -5.94
N LYS A 90 10.12 3.16 -4.70
CA LYS A 90 9.51 3.76 -3.51
C LYS A 90 9.96 5.21 -3.30
N LEU A 91 11.25 5.48 -3.45
CA LEU A 91 11.82 6.83 -3.29
C LEU A 91 11.38 7.78 -4.42
N SER A 92 11.04 7.25 -5.59
CA SER A 92 10.49 8.01 -6.71
C SER A 92 8.99 8.29 -6.52
N ARG A 93 8.24 7.41 -5.84
CA ARG A 93 6.82 7.68 -5.53
C ARG A 93 6.61 8.72 -4.43
N GLY A 94 7.51 8.81 -3.45
CA GLY A 94 7.32 9.60 -2.24
C GLY A 94 8.52 10.47 -1.87
N LYS A 95 8.72 10.70 -0.57
CA LYS A 95 9.82 11.52 -0.06
C LYS A 95 11.19 10.87 -0.32
N SER A 96 12.02 11.55 -1.11
CA SER A 96 13.38 11.10 -1.40
C SER A 96 14.26 11.06 -0.14
N ARG A 97 14.90 9.92 0.08
CA ARG A 97 15.88 9.67 1.15
C ARG A 97 17.04 8.86 0.56
N PRO A 98 17.97 9.52 -0.16
CA PRO A 98 18.99 8.83 -0.98
C PRO A 98 19.87 7.88 -0.18
N THR A 99 20.07 8.15 1.11
CA THR A 99 20.84 7.30 2.03
C THR A 99 20.31 5.87 2.13
N LEU A 100 19.00 5.65 1.89
CA LEU A 100 18.41 4.31 1.94
C LEU A 100 18.91 3.40 0.81
N LEU A 101 19.30 3.95 -0.35
CA LEU A 101 19.86 3.17 -1.46
C LEU A 101 21.24 2.60 -1.10
N ALA A 102 22.07 3.39 -0.44
CA ALA A 102 23.37 2.93 0.05
C ALA A 102 23.21 1.85 1.14
N LEU A 103 22.24 2.02 2.04
CA LEU A 103 21.96 1.03 3.09
C LEU A 103 21.50 -0.30 2.51
N ILE A 104 20.54 -0.31 1.57
CA ILE A 104 20.08 -1.55 0.96
C ILE A 104 21.20 -2.25 0.19
N ALA A 105 22.04 -1.48 -0.52
CA ALA A 105 23.21 -1.99 -1.24
C ALA A 105 24.27 -2.63 -0.32
N SER A 106 24.36 -2.17 0.92
CA SER A 106 25.33 -2.69 1.91
C SER A 106 24.93 -4.02 2.56
N ASN A 107 23.72 -4.52 2.31
CA ASN A 107 23.30 -5.81 2.86
C ASN A 107 23.97 -6.97 2.12
N PRO A 108 24.38 -8.04 2.83
CA PRO A 108 24.80 -9.28 2.21
C PRO A 108 23.67 -9.92 1.40
N GLU A 109 24.00 -10.54 0.26
CA GLU A 109 23.02 -11.23 -0.61
C GLU A 109 22.23 -12.29 0.16
N SER A 110 22.92 -13.08 0.98
CA SER A 110 22.32 -14.14 1.79
C SER A 110 21.33 -13.60 2.83
N LEU A 111 21.57 -12.41 3.39
CA LEU A 111 20.63 -11.76 4.30
C LEU A 111 19.38 -11.33 3.56
N VAL A 112 19.53 -10.70 2.38
CA VAL A 112 18.38 -10.27 1.57
C VAL A 112 17.49 -11.46 1.23
N LEU A 113 18.07 -12.51 0.64
CA LEU A 113 17.33 -13.71 0.25
C LEU A 113 16.63 -14.36 1.45
N LYS A 114 17.31 -14.49 2.59
CA LYS A 114 16.73 -15.06 3.81
C LYS A 114 15.56 -14.22 4.33
N SER A 115 15.74 -12.90 4.42
CA SER A 115 14.73 -12.00 4.96
C SER A 115 13.50 -11.91 4.06
N THR A 116 13.69 -11.79 2.75
CA THR A 116 12.57 -11.73 1.78
C THR A 116 11.81 -13.04 1.75
N SER A 117 12.51 -14.18 1.66
CA SER A 117 11.89 -15.51 1.62
C SER A 117 11.11 -15.82 2.90
N SER A 118 11.69 -15.53 4.08
CA SER A 118 11.03 -15.73 5.36
C SER A 118 9.75 -14.88 5.48
N ALA A 119 9.83 -13.60 5.12
CA ALA A 119 8.70 -12.68 5.20
C ALA A 119 7.57 -13.11 4.26
N LEU A 120 7.89 -13.44 3.01
CA LEU A 120 6.90 -13.89 2.03
C LEU A 120 6.27 -15.24 2.41
N THR A 121 7.05 -16.17 2.97
CA THR A 121 6.53 -17.44 3.49
C THR A 121 5.56 -17.21 4.65
N THR A 122 5.94 -16.36 5.60
CA THR A 122 5.10 -15.99 6.75
C THR A 122 3.80 -15.33 6.28
N LEU A 123 3.87 -14.41 5.32
CA LEU A 123 2.69 -13.74 4.79
C LEU A 123 1.78 -14.70 4.02
N ARG A 124 2.35 -15.61 3.21
CA ARG A 124 1.56 -16.63 2.51
C ARG A 124 0.84 -17.55 3.49
N ALA A 125 1.49 -17.94 4.58
CA ALA A 125 0.89 -18.75 5.65
C ALA A 125 -0.15 -17.99 6.49
N ALA A 126 -0.18 -16.65 6.43
CA ALA A 126 -1.18 -15.84 7.12
C ALA A 126 -2.57 -15.96 6.46
N GLY A 127 -2.64 -16.21 5.15
CA GLY A 127 -3.91 -16.17 4.42
C GLY A 127 -4.55 -14.78 4.54
N ASP A 128 -5.73 -14.72 5.15
CA ASP A 128 -6.46 -13.46 5.42
C ASP A 128 -6.27 -12.95 6.87
N ASP A 129 -5.41 -13.60 7.67
CA ASP A 129 -5.13 -13.19 9.05
C ASP A 129 -4.14 -12.02 9.09
N LEU A 130 -4.69 -10.80 9.26
CA LEU A 130 -3.90 -9.57 9.31
C LEU A 130 -2.82 -9.59 10.40
N GLU A 131 -3.10 -10.13 11.58
CA GLU A 131 -2.14 -10.11 12.70
C GLU A 131 -0.93 -11.01 12.41
N ARG A 132 -1.16 -12.18 11.78
CA ARG A 132 -0.07 -13.01 11.26
C ARG A 132 0.67 -12.31 10.12
N GLY A 133 -0.05 -11.64 9.23
CA GLY A 133 0.54 -10.85 8.15
C GLY A 133 1.51 -9.78 8.67
N LEU A 134 1.16 -9.08 9.74
CA LEU A 134 2.02 -8.07 10.37
C LEU A 134 3.36 -8.64 10.88
N LEU A 135 3.44 -9.93 11.22
CA LEU A 135 4.72 -10.56 11.60
C LEU A 135 5.72 -10.62 10.43
N ALA A 136 5.23 -10.76 9.19
CA ALA A 136 6.07 -10.76 8.00
C ALA A 136 6.80 -9.42 7.80
N VAL A 137 6.17 -8.31 8.20
CA VAL A 137 6.75 -6.96 8.10
C VAL A 137 8.00 -6.86 8.96
N SER A 138 7.93 -7.33 10.21
CA SER A 138 9.06 -7.34 11.13
C SER A 138 10.24 -8.16 10.62
N GLN A 139 9.98 -9.28 9.92
CA GLN A 139 11.03 -10.11 9.33
C GLN A 139 11.73 -9.41 8.16
N ALA A 140 10.98 -8.69 7.32
CA ALA A 140 11.55 -7.90 6.24
C ALA A 140 12.37 -6.69 6.77
N CYS A 141 12.01 -6.13 7.93
CA CYS A 141 12.75 -5.05 8.58
C CYS A 141 14.14 -5.44 9.10
N ALA A 142 14.55 -6.72 9.02
CA ALA A 142 15.90 -7.15 9.40
C ALA A 142 17.01 -6.60 8.47
N MET A 143 16.67 -6.17 7.25
CA MET A 143 17.60 -5.59 6.29
C MET A 143 17.91 -4.13 6.60
N LYS A 144 19.17 -3.71 6.47
CA LYS A 144 19.55 -2.29 6.62
C LYS A 144 18.83 -1.43 5.58
N GLY A 145 18.24 -0.32 6.04
CA GLY A 145 17.49 0.60 5.18
C GLY A 145 16.06 0.16 4.88
N VAL A 146 15.62 -0.99 5.40
CA VAL A 146 14.24 -1.49 5.28
C VAL A 146 13.53 -1.31 6.62
N GLY A 147 12.59 -0.38 6.69
CA GLY A 147 11.62 -0.28 7.79
C GLY A 147 10.21 -0.64 7.29
N ALA A 148 9.20 -0.52 8.14
CA ALA A 148 7.81 -0.93 7.82
C ALA A 148 7.27 -0.37 6.50
N ALA A 149 7.59 0.88 6.14
CA ALA A 149 7.17 1.46 4.87
C ALA A 149 7.83 0.79 3.64
N THR A 150 9.09 0.36 3.73
CA THR A 150 9.76 -0.35 2.63
C THR A 150 9.38 -1.84 2.63
N ALA A 151 9.27 -2.46 3.81
CA ALA A 151 8.79 -3.83 3.94
C ALA A 151 7.39 -3.98 3.35
N SER A 152 6.46 -3.07 3.66
CA SER A 152 5.10 -3.08 3.10
C SER A 152 5.06 -2.87 1.58
N ALA A 153 6.02 -2.16 0.99
CA ALA A 153 6.12 -2.04 -0.47
C ALA A 153 6.43 -3.39 -1.15
N LEU A 154 7.23 -4.25 -0.52
CA LEU A 154 7.47 -5.61 -0.99
C LEU A 154 6.25 -6.49 -0.76
N LEU A 155 5.74 -6.49 0.48
CA LEU A 155 4.74 -7.44 0.95
C LEU A 155 3.34 -7.20 0.35
N THR A 156 3.01 -5.97 -0.06
CA THR A 156 1.74 -5.67 -0.72
C THR A 156 1.59 -6.34 -2.08
N LEU A 157 2.69 -6.80 -2.69
CA LEU A 157 2.70 -7.45 -4.00
C LEU A 157 2.22 -8.89 -3.95
N LEU A 158 2.22 -9.53 -2.77
CA LEU A 158 1.80 -10.91 -2.62
C LEU A 158 0.25 -10.99 -2.55
N PRO A 159 -0.41 -11.73 -3.46
CA PRO A 159 -1.83 -12.04 -3.34
C PRO A 159 -2.13 -12.80 -2.03
N PRO A 160 -3.26 -12.54 -1.35
CA PRO A 160 -4.43 -11.76 -1.79
C PRO A 160 -4.34 -10.24 -1.49
N HIS A 161 -3.13 -9.69 -1.37
CA HIS A 161 -2.90 -8.26 -1.08
C HIS A 161 -3.41 -7.84 0.30
N LEU A 162 -3.18 -8.69 1.30
CA LEU A 162 -3.58 -8.48 2.70
C LEU A 162 -2.97 -7.20 3.31
N LEU A 163 -1.70 -6.91 3.00
CA LEU A 163 -0.97 -5.79 3.59
C LEU A 163 -0.94 -4.58 2.64
N PRO A 164 -1.32 -3.37 3.11
CA PRO A 164 -1.22 -2.15 2.32
C PRO A 164 0.22 -1.62 2.31
N PHE A 165 0.66 -1.11 1.16
CA PHE A 165 1.87 -0.27 1.12
C PHE A 165 1.61 1.06 1.85
N MET A 166 2.49 1.39 2.81
CA MET A 166 2.43 2.65 3.54
C MET A 166 3.11 3.79 2.76
N SER A 167 2.39 4.34 1.78
CA SER A 167 2.71 5.62 1.15
C SER A 167 2.24 6.79 2.01
N ASP A 168 2.93 7.94 1.95
CA ASP A 168 2.53 9.17 2.64
C ASP A 168 1.13 9.63 2.17
N GLU A 169 0.82 9.46 0.87
CA GLU A 169 -0.46 9.79 0.27
C GLU A 169 -1.60 9.00 0.90
N ALA A 170 -1.53 7.66 0.89
CA ALA A 170 -2.55 6.83 1.52
C ALA A 170 -2.63 7.06 3.04
N ALA A 171 -1.50 7.21 3.74
CA ALA A 171 -1.48 7.45 5.18
C ALA A 171 -2.12 8.79 5.56
N SER A 172 -2.08 9.80 4.67
CA SER A 172 -2.68 11.12 4.92
C SER A 172 -4.19 11.07 5.15
N PHE A 173 -4.90 10.11 4.53
CA PHE A 173 -6.34 9.94 4.74
C PHE A 173 -6.70 9.47 6.14
N PHE A 174 -5.75 8.92 6.90
CA PHE A 174 -6.01 8.38 8.24
C PHE A 174 -5.50 9.30 9.35
N THR A 175 -4.99 10.50 9.04
CA THR A 175 -4.41 11.37 10.09
C THR A 175 -5.44 11.91 11.07
N SER A 176 -6.72 11.99 10.69
CA SER A 176 -7.80 12.40 11.59
C SER A 176 -8.05 11.37 12.72
N THR A 177 -7.76 10.08 12.48
CA THR A 177 -7.98 9.01 13.45
C THR A 177 -6.68 8.48 14.06
N LEU A 178 -5.58 8.48 13.30
CA LEU A 178 -4.28 7.93 13.71
C LEU A 178 -3.28 9.00 14.20
N GLY A 179 -3.59 10.28 14.00
CA GLY A 179 -2.68 11.40 14.24
C GLY A 179 -1.64 11.59 13.12
N PRO A 180 -0.61 12.43 13.35
CA PRO A 180 0.41 12.74 12.34
C PRO A 180 1.14 11.49 11.86
N ILE A 181 1.49 11.46 10.56
CA ILE A 181 2.23 10.35 9.95
C ILE A 181 3.57 10.16 10.65
N LYS A 182 3.81 8.97 11.18
CA LYS A 182 5.07 8.57 11.81
C LYS A 182 5.64 7.35 11.08
N TYR A 183 6.92 7.41 10.74
CA TYR A 183 7.62 6.30 10.09
C TYR A 183 8.09 5.26 11.11
N THR A 184 7.16 4.69 11.86
CA THR A 184 7.43 3.69 12.90
C THR A 184 6.53 2.46 12.73
N ASP A 185 6.99 1.31 13.22
CA ASP A 185 6.23 0.05 13.14
C ASP A 185 4.88 0.16 13.85
N ALA A 186 4.85 0.86 14.99
CA ALA A 186 3.61 1.11 15.73
C ALA A 186 2.58 1.92 14.91
N PHE A 187 3.02 2.91 14.13
CA PHE A 187 2.13 3.64 13.24
C PHE A 187 1.68 2.76 12.08
N TYR A 188 2.60 2.02 11.46
CA TYR A 188 2.27 1.10 10.37
C TYR A 188 1.22 0.07 10.79
N ASN A 189 1.36 -0.52 11.98
CA ASN A 189 0.39 -1.51 12.49
C ASN A 189 -1.00 -0.90 12.70
N LYS A 190 -1.10 0.38 13.08
CA LYS A 190 -2.39 1.08 13.16
C LYS A 190 -2.95 1.38 11.77
N PHE A 191 -2.10 1.85 10.86
CA PHE A 191 -2.46 2.12 9.47
C PHE A 191 -2.97 0.87 8.75
N ALA A 192 -2.28 -0.26 8.88
CA ALA A 192 -2.69 -1.53 8.27
C ALA A 192 -4.07 -2.00 8.77
N ARG A 193 -4.33 -1.88 10.08
CA ARG A 193 -5.66 -2.19 10.65
C ARG A 193 -6.75 -1.25 10.16
N ALA A 194 -6.45 0.05 10.06
CA ALA A 194 -7.40 1.03 9.55
C ALA A 194 -7.73 0.81 8.07
N MET A 195 -6.72 0.50 7.26
CA MET A 195 -6.90 0.10 5.86
C MET A 195 -7.74 -1.18 5.72
N ALA A 196 -7.45 -2.21 6.53
CA ALA A 196 -8.21 -3.47 6.50
C ALA A 196 -9.67 -3.27 6.91
N ALA A 197 -9.92 -2.46 7.95
CA ALA A 197 -11.27 -2.09 8.38
C ALA A 197 -12.03 -1.36 7.26
N GLU A 198 -11.35 -0.48 6.52
CA GLU A 198 -11.97 0.25 5.42
C GLU A 198 -12.23 -0.65 4.20
N VAL A 199 -11.30 -1.54 3.86
CA VAL A 199 -11.54 -2.58 2.83
C VAL A 199 -12.77 -3.42 3.18
N ALA A 200 -12.92 -3.82 4.44
CA ALA A 200 -14.09 -4.59 4.89
C ALA A 200 -15.39 -3.79 4.73
N ARG A 201 -15.40 -2.49 5.07
CA ARG A 201 -16.58 -1.63 4.85
C ARG A 201 -16.91 -1.47 3.37
N LEU A 202 -15.91 -1.16 2.55
CA LEU A 202 -16.09 -1.01 1.11
C LEU A 202 -16.68 -2.28 0.50
N ASN A 203 -16.22 -3.46 0.92
CA ASN A 203 -16.77 -4.74 0.44
C ASN A 203 -18.17 -5.06 0.99
N SER A 204 -18.58 -4.49 2.13
CA SER A 204 -19.95 -4.61 2.63
C SER A 204 -20.94 -3.68 1.90
N GLU A 205 -20.43 -2.62 1.28
CA GLU A 205 -21.20 -1.58 0.62
C GLU A 205 -21.14 -1.68 -0.93
N ALA A 206 -20.15 -2.38 -1.50
CA ALA A 206 -19.93 -2.46 -2.94
C ALA A 206 -20.68 -3.63 -3.58
N ASP A 207 -21.48 -3.33 -4.60
CA ASP A 207 -22.24 -4.36 -5.34
C ASP A 207 -21.38 -5.11 -6.38
N ASN A 208 -20.42 -4.43 -7.01
CA ASN A 208 -19.77 -4.91 -8.26
C ASN A 208 -18.24 -4.97 -8.21
N MET A 209 -17.62 -4.70 -7.06
CA MET A 209 -16.16 -4.65 -6.97
C MET A 209 -15.66 -5.18 -5.63
N GLN A 210 -14.76 -6.15 -5.69
CA GLN A 210 -14.02 -6.64 -4.54
C GLN A 210 -12.76 -5.79 -4.32
N TRP A 211 -12.76 -5.05 -3.22
CA TRP A 211 -11.65 -4.26 -2.71
C TRP A 211 -10.64 -5.14 -1.97
N ASP A 212 -9.37 -4.78 -2.14
CA ASP A 212 -8.24 -5.30 -1.36
C ASP A 212 -7.35 -4.11 -0.95
N ALA A 213 -6.35 -4.38 -0.10
CA ALA A 213 -5.52 -3.32 0.45
C ALA A 213 -4.69 -2.59 -0.63
N GLN A 214 -4.32 -3.29 -1.72
CA GLN A 214 -3.55 -2.70 -2.80
C GLN A 214 -4.42 -1.78 -3.67
N LYS A 215 -5.63 -2.20 -4.05
CA LYS A 215 -6.59 -1.36 -4.79
C LYS A 215 -6.93 -0.09 -4.02
N LEU A 216 -7.22 -0.21 -2.72
CA LEU A 216 -7.51 0.95 -1.88
C LEU A 216 -6.29 1.89 -1.80
N GLN A 217 -5.09 1.35 -1.57
CA GLN A 217 -3.86 2.14 -1.52
C GLN A 217 -3.63 2.93 -2.81
N ARG A 218 -3.85 2.28 -3.97
CA ARG A 218 -3.68 2.89 -5.30
C ARG A 218 -4.72 3.97 -5.57
N ALA A 219 -5.99 3.73 -5.21
CA ALA A 219 -7.04 4.74 -5.32
C ALA A 219 -6.72 5.99 -4.48
N LEU A 220 -6.37 5.81 -3.20
CA LEU A 220 -6.02 6.92 -2.31
C LEU A 220 -4.79 7.70 -2.82
N PHE A 221 -3.76 6.99 -3.30
CA PHE A 221 -2.62 7.63 -3.94
C PHE A 221 -3.06 8.49 -5.14
N ALA A 222 -3.87 7.94 -6.05
CA ALA A 222 -4.31 8.63 -7.24
C ALA A 222 -5.08 9.91 -6.89
N ILE A 223 -5.99 9.86 -5.91
CA ILE A 223 -6.72 11.03 -5.42
C ILE A 223 -5.75 12.12 -4.96
N CYS A 224 -4.73 11.79 -4.16
CA CYS A 224 -3.74 12.75 -3.71
C CYS A 224 -2.98 13.40 -4.87
N ILE A 225 -2.55 12.61 -5.86
CA ILE A 225 -1.78 13.16 -6.98
C ILE A 225 -2.65 14.04 -7.86
N LEU A 226 -3.86 13.58 -8.21
CA LEU A 226 -4.78 14.33 -9.06
C LEU A 226 -5.12 15.68 -8.42
N LYS A 227 -5.45 15.71 -7.13
CA LYS A 227 -5.68 16.96 -6.38
C LYS A 227 -4.46 17.88 -6.38
N LYS A 228 -3.27 17.33 -6.12
CA LYS A 228 -2.02 18.11 -6.10
C LYS A 228 -1.74 18.80 -7.45
N HIS A 229 -2.14 18.19 -8.56
CA HIS A 229 -1.93 18.69 -9.91
C HIS A 229 -3.15 19.43 -10.49
N GLY A 230 -4.20 19.68 -9.70
CA GLY A 230 -5.43 20.34 -10.16
C GLY A 230 -6.18 19.54 -11.24
N GLN A 231 -6.08 18.21 -11.19
CA GLN A 231 -6.70 17.26 -12.10
C GLN A 231 -7.82 16.46 -11.43
N ASP A 232 -8.30 16.90 -10.26
CA ASP A 232 -9.32 16.20 -9.49
C ASP A 232 -10.73 16.25 -10.11
N GLY A 233 -10.99 17.12 -11.08
CA GLY A 233 -12.24 17.11 -11.84
C GLY A 233 -12.53 15.79 -12.57
N VAL A 234 -11.50 14.99 -12.89
CA VAL A 234 -11.69 13.63 -13.46
C VAL A 234 -12.29 12.64 -12.46
N LEU A 235 -12.25 12.96 -11.16
CA LEU A 235 -12.87 12.16 -10.11
C LEU A 235 -14.37 12.41 -10.00
N ASP A 236 -14.87 13.50 -10.58
CA ASP A 236 -16.29 13.91 -10.53
C ASP A 236 -17.01 13.67 -11.87
N SER A 237 -16.29 13.48 -12.97
CA SER A 237 -16.87 13.21 -14.28
C SER A 237 -17.57 11.85 -14.32
N GLU A 238 -18.84 11.85 -14.73
CA GLU A 238 -19.58 10.63 -15.10
C GLU A 238 -18.85 9.89 -16.23
N PRO A 239 -18.87 8.54 -16.26
CA PRO A 239 -18.21 7.78 -17.32
C PRO A 239 -18.77 8.19 -18.68
N SER A 240 -17.92 8.78 -19.53
CA SER A 240 -18.28 9.09 -20.90
C SER A 240 -18.60 7.78 -21.62
N ASN A 241 -19.88 7.58 -21.94
CA ASN A 241 -20.35 6.42 -22.69
C ASN A 241 -19.88 6.54 -24.15
N SER A 242 -18.60 6.27 -24.43
CA SER A 242 -18.05 6.28 -25.79
C SER A 242 -18.44 4.99 -26.52
N SER A 243 -19.73 4.85 -26.82
CA SER A 243 -20.29 3.77 -27.65
C SER A 243 -21.23 4.29 -28.75
N SER A 244 -21.11 5.57 -29.12
CA SER A 244 -21.95 6.21 -30.16
C SER A 244 -21.16 6.80 -31.33
N LEU A 245 -20.11 6.11 -31.80
CA LEU A 245 -19.40 6.46 -33.04
C LEU A 245 -19.09 5.19 -33.85
N LYS A 246 -20.13 4.47 -34.29
CA LYS A 246 -20.04 3.43 -35.34
C LYS A 246 -21.42 2.97 -35.84
N ARG A 247 -22.35 3.90 -36.13
CA ARG A 247 -23.55 3.62 -36.95
C ARG A 247 -23.96 4.88 -37.70
N GLN A 248 -23.25 5.18 -38.78
CA GLN A 248 -23.73 5.96 -39.92
C GLN A 248 -22.60 6.01 -40.96
N ARG A 249 -22.54 4.95 -41.76
CA ARG A 249 -21.96 4.87 -43.10
C ARG A 249 -22.19 3.43 -43.53
N ASP A 250 -23.39 3.18 -44.01
CA ASP A 250 -23.78 2.11 -44.94
C ASP A 250 -25.28 2.31 -45.20
N ASP A 251 -25.57 3.28 -46.06
CA ASP A 251 -26.74 3.24 -46.95
C ASP A 251 -26.23 3.81 -48.27
N SER A 252 -25.94 2.88 -49.18
CA SER A 252 -25.83 3.09 -50.64
C SER A 252 -27.13 2.64 -51.28
#